data_AF-A0A6G6GME9-F1
#
_entry.id   AF-A0A6G6GME9-F1
#
_cell.length_a   1.000
_cell.length_b   1.000
_cell.length_c   1.000
_cell.angle_alpha   90.00
_cell.angle_beta   90.00
_cell.angle_gamma   90.00
#
_symmetry.space_group_name_H-M   'P 1'
#
loop_
_entity.id
_entity.type
_entity.pdbx_description
1 polymer ?
#
loop_
_entity_poly.entity_id
_entity_poly.type
_entity_poly.pdbx_seq_one_letter_code
_entity_poly.pdbx_strand_id
1 'polypeptide(L)'
;MKKTFFLLAIIVSFGLYGQDDCIPIPNGNFQNWSGNDDPVNWLTTNMGDKYGTPTVGFDMRNVFRTPGKFGFGVRIKNASVLEMLKSEKPEEFAKLPASVKEQLRKSSFSGSLFTCQGNCEDATLSENEVFMRKNMFFPLEKAPGALCGYYKANLKEGDKLWIFPYLAIENDMSAGGVMPGETASVITKSTSDWTAFRIPLRLLPDRTPVKALIQMQMVGSGFPVTPPYGMSAIELAQKYPSTDGSEVFIDELCFCGEADVIDPDDPILNAIGMGTGGGSGSGTGDENNSGNETGEVIYMAPNGSDTNSGTRANPFATIQKALTVAQGKRLQGKPVKIIVKDGTYRQEASISGNGGNLPPLQIEAENLHQAIFIGSEPITVNPNWQSQTQNLYMTTNGTLHPDQKPVFNAANYSNPMDTSVPALLVNGRQLKHQQGGNLMDISNAYVYSPQLFMVNPGGVNLTSASIEVSVRENAIKVESGGNVLVKGLRLKGYPQASIPQLTDQQMPGLDGVQATNCKYE
;
A
#
# COMPACT_ATOMS: atom_id res chain seq x y z
N MET A 1 42.12 -50.36 30.77
CA MET A 1 41.59 -49.78 29.51
C MET A 1 40.12 -50.18 29.29
N LYS A 2 39.16 -49.68 30.08
CA LYS A 2 37.73 -50.05 29.91
C LYS A 2 36.71 -48.99 30.39
N LYS A 3 37.11 -47.73 30.61
CA LYS A 3 36.23 -46.68 31.15
C LYS A 3 36.10 -45.41 30.28
N THR A 4 36.68 -45.38 29.08
CA THR A 4 36.69 -44.16 28.23
C THR A 4 35.72 -44.22 27.05
N PHE A 5 34.98 -45.31 26.85
CA PHE A 5 34.09 -45.48 25.69
C PHE A 5 32.61 -45.14 25.93
N PHE A 6 32.22 -44.78 27.16
CA PHE A 6 30.82 -44.54 27.50
C PHE A 6 30.40 -43.06 27.51
N LEU A 7 31.35 -42.12 27.32
CA LEU A 7 31.05 -40.68 27.32
C LEU A 7 30.82 -40.11 25.90
N LEU A 8 31.18 -40.83 24.84
CA LEU A 8 30.99 -40.37 23.45
C LEU A 8 29.60 -40.70 22.87
N ALA A 9 28.84 -41.59 23.52
CA ALA A 9 27.51 -42.00 23.06
C ALA A 9 26.36 -41.19 23.66
N ILE A 10 26.60 -40.37 24.70
CA ILE A 10 25.55 -39.61 25.40
C ILE A 10 25.43 -38.16 24.86
N ILE A 11 26.39 -37.68 24.06
CA ILE A 11 26.35 -36.33 23.49
C ILE A 11 25.60 -36.27 22.14
N VAL A 12 25.24 -37.40 21.54
CA VAL A 12 24.56 -37.43 20.22
C VAL A 12 23.03 -37.62 20.32
N SER A 13 22.48 -37.93 21.50
CA SER A 13 21.06 -38.31 21.64
C SER A 13 20.12 -37.18 22.10
N PHE A 14 20.60 -35.97 22.38
CA PHE A 14 19.78 -34.86 22.92
C PHE A 14 19.38 -33.77 21.90
N GLY A 15 19.65 -33.94 20.60
CA GLY A 15 19.35 -32.91 19.59
C GLY A 15 18.43 -33.31 18.43
N LEU A 16 18.07 -34.59 18.28
CA LEU A 16 17.37 -35.09 17.08
C LEU A 16 15.85 -35.20 17.22
N TYR A 17 15.28 -34.89 18.39
CA TYR A 17 13.83 -34.89 18.57
C TYR A 17 13.25 -33.53 18.16
N GLY A 18 12.93 -33.37 16.87
CA GLY A 18 12.06 -32.28 16.40
C GLY A 18 12.41 -31.61 15.07
N GLN A 19 13.47 -32.03 14.36
CA GLN A 19 13.82 -31.44 13.06
C GLN A 19 13.19 -32.13 11.83
N ASP A 20 12.53 -33.28 12.01
CA ASP A 20 11.97 -34.05 10.87
C ASP A 20 10.86 -33.31 10.09
N ASP A 21 10.28 -32.25 10.66
CA ASP A 21 9.22 -31.45 10.03
C ASP A 21 9.70 -30.11 9.44
N CYS A 22 11.01 -29.88 9.38
CA CYS A 22 11.60 -28.62 8.93
C CYS A 22 11.80 -28.64 7.40
N ILE A 23 10.91 -28.00 6.64
CA ILE A 23 11.08 -27.78 5.20
C ILE A 23 12.14 -26.69 5.03
N PRO A 24 13.27 -27.00 4.37
CA PRO A 24 14.39 -26.08 4.29
C PRO A 24 14.02 -24.83 3.48
N ILE A 25 14.35 -23.66 4.02
CA ILE A 25 14.36 -22.41 3.27
C ILE A 25 15.75 -22.25 2.66
N PRO A 26 15.89 -21.85 1.38
CA PRO A 26 17.20 -21.58 0.78
C PRO A 26 18.03 -20.64 1.64
N ASN A 27 19.13 -21.16 2.20
CA ASN A 27 19.99 -20.43 3.15
C ASN A 27 19.23 -19.83 4.35
N GLY A 28 18.19 -20.49 4.85
CA GLY A 28 17.43 -20.05 6.03
C GLY A 28 18.23 -20.13 7.35
N ASN A 29 19.30 -20.92 7.37
CA ASN A 29 20.27 -20.97 8.46
C ASN A 29 21.39 -19.93 8.34
N PHE A 30 21.36 -19.07 7.31
CA PHE A 30 22.32 -17.97 7.11
C PHE A 30 23.80 -18.38 7.22
N GLN A 31 24.19 -19.56 6.76
CA GLN A 31 25.60 -19.96 6.76
C GLN A 31 26.34 -19.49 5.50
N ASN A 32 25.61 -19.25 4.40
CA ASN A 32 26.19 -18.87 3.11
C ASN A 32 26.03 -17.37 2.87
N TRP A 33 27.15 -16.68 2.61
CA TRP A 33 27.20 -15.23 2.37
C TRP A 33 28.05 -14.93 1.14
N SER A 34 27.62 -13.96 0.34
CA SER A 34 28.48 -13.30 -0.64
C SER A 34 29.26 -12.15 0.02
N GLY A 35 30.13 -11.47 -0.74
CA GLY A 35 30.79 -10.26 -0.26
C GLY A 35 29.78 -9.19 0.17
N ASN A 36 30.22 -8.24 1.01
CA ASN A 36 29.45 -7.11 1.53
C ASN A 36 28.30 -7.41 2.52
N ASP A 37 28.36 -8.53 3.25
CA ASP A 37 27.32 -8.92 4.21
C ASP A 37 25.95 -9.18 3.55
N ASP A 38 25.97 -9.79 2.36
CA ASP A 38 24.76 -10.21 1.67
C ASP A 38 24.55 -11.73 1.82
N PRO A 39 23.48 -12.20 2.48
CA PRO A 39 23.19 -13.62 2.58
C PRO A 39 22.73 -14.16 1.23
N VAL A 40 23.31 -15.27 0.78
CA VAL A 40 22.96 -15.89 -0.52
C VAL A 40 21.48 -16.28 -0.55
N ASN A 41 20.78 -16.01 -1.66
CA ASN A 41 19.33 -16.19 -1.83
C ASN A 41 18.46 -15.24 -0.99
N TRP A 42 19.04 -14.15 -0.52
CA TRP A 42 18.31 -13.09 0.16
C TRP A 42 18.67 -11.74 -0.43
N LEU A 43 17.65 -10.93 -0.68
CA LEU A 43 17.79 -9.53 -1.01
C LEU A 43 17.76 -8.71 0.28
N THR A 44 18.68 -7.76 0.42
CA THR A 44 18.79 -6.86 1.57
C THR A 44 18.55 -5.41 1.13
N THR A 45 18.21 -4.55 2.09
CA THR A 45 18.23 -3.08 1.88
C THR A 45 19.60 -2.46 2.12
N ASN A 46 20.69 -3.24 2.03
CA ASN A 46 22.03 -2.68 2.13
C ASN A 46 22.26 -1.71 0.97
N MET A 47 22.28 -0.42 1.27
CA MET A 47 22.68 0.61 0.33
C MET A 47 24.19 0.83 0.48
N GLY A 48 25.01 0.06 -0.25
CA GLY A 48 26.48 0.17 -0.12
C GLY A 48 27.32 -0.63 -1.13
N ASP A 49 28.31 0.04 -1.70
CA ASP A 49 29.52 -0.38 -2.44
C ASP A 49 29.45 -1.02 -3.84
N LYS A 50 28.39 -1.71 -4.30
CA LYS A 50 28.42 -2.31 -5.65
C LYS A 50 27.87 -1.42 -6.77
N TYR A 51 26.92 -0.53 -6.48
CA TYR A 51 26.18 0.22 -7.51
C TYR A 51 26.71 1.61 -7.84
N GLY A 52 27.89 1.98 -7.32
CA GLY A 52 28.52 3.22 -7.75
C GLY A 52 27.65 4.46 -7.55
N THR A 53 26.93 4.55 -6.43
CA THR A 53 26.56 5.85 -5.86
C THR A 53 27.63 6.28 -4.85
N PRO A 54 28.83 6.75 -5.31
CA PRO A 54 29.88 7.27 -4.45
C PRO A 54 29.48 8.61 -3.78
N THR A 55 28.24 9.05 -3.94
CA THR A 55 27.80 10.38 -3.55
C THR A 55 27.60 10.56 -2.04
N VAL A 56 27.43 9.49 -1.27
CA VAL A 56 27.29 9.63 0.19
C VAL A 56 28.54 9.28 0.98
N GLY A 57 29.46 8.43 0.49
CA GLY A 57 30.73 8.15 1.17
C GLY A 57 30.62 7.51 2.57
N PHE A 58 29.45 6.98 2.94
CA PHE A 58 29.16 6.46 4.28
C PHE A 58 28.54 5.06 4.20
N ASP A 59 28.83 4.21 5.20
CA ASP A 59 28.29 2.85 5.31
C ASP A 59 26.85 2.87 5.84
N MET A 60 25.89 2.77 4.91
CA MET A 60 24.45 2.73 5.20
C MET A 60 23.89 1.30 5.26
N ARG A 61 24.76 0.29 5.41
CA ARG A 61 24.30 -1.10 5.55
C ARG A 61 23.44 -1.26 6.80
N ASN A 62 22.38 -2.05 6.65
CA ASN A 62 21.38 -2.32 7.67
C ASN A 62 21.19 -3.83 7.91
N VAL A 63 21.85 -4.68 7.11
CA VAL A 63 21.90 -6.13 7.26
C VAL A 63 23.36 -6.58 7.34
N PHE A 64 23.68 -7.38 8.36
CA PHE A 64 25.04 -7.80 8.68
C PHE A 64 25.12 -9.31 8.94
N ARG A 65 26.24 -9.91 8.54
CA ARG A 65 26.63 -11.23 9.05
C ARG A 65 27.03 -11.13 10.51
N THR A 66 26.54 -12.04 11.33
CA THR A 66 26.78 -12.02 12.78
C THR A 66 26.87 -13.44 13.35
N PRO A 67 27.41 -13.66 14.56
CA PRO A 67 27.29 -14.96 15.22
C PRO A 67 25.82 -15.35 15.44
N GLY A 68 25.45 -16.53 14.94
CA GLY A 68 24.10 -17.09 15.02
C GLY A 68 23.81 -17.83 16.33
N LYS A 69 22.66 -18.49 16.39
CA LYS A 69 22.38 -19.56 17.33
C LYS A 69 23.28 -20.76 17.03
N PHE A 70 23.46 -21.05 15.75
CA PHE A 70 24.44 -22.01 15.26
C PHE A 70 25.26 -21.37 14.14
N GLY A 71 26.59 -21.36 14.25
CA GLY A 71 27.44 -20.73 13.23
C GLY A 71 27.15 -19.23 13.04
N PHE A 72 26.72 -18.87 11.84
CA PHE A 72 26.35 -17.49 11.48
C PHE A 72 24.83 -17.28 11.47
N GLY A 73 24.40 -16.07 11.77
CA GLY A 73 23.03 -15.60 11.62
C GLY A 73 23.01 -14.26 10.90
N VAL A 74 21.82 -13.67 10.78
CA VAL A 74 21.65 -12.33 10.23
C VAL A 74 21.32 -11.34 11.34
N ARG A 75 21.93 -10.16 11.31
CA ARG A 75 21.56 -9.00 12.13
C ARG A 75 20.94 -7.94 11.23
N ILE A 76 19.69 -7.59 11.48
CA ILE A 76 18.96 -6.49 10.85
C ILE A 76 18.95 -5.34 11.86
N LYS A 77 19.42 -4.15 11.47
CA LYS A 77 19.41 -2.95 12.32
C LYS A 77 18.85 -1.77 11.54
N ASN A 78 18.31 -0.78 12.23
CA ASN A 78 18.01 0.48 11.56
C ASN A 78 19.28 1.30 11.33
N ALA A 79 19.50 1.76 10.11
CA ALA A 79 20.63 2.64 9.79
C ALA A 79 20.25 4.09 10.14
N SER A 80 21.03 4.68 11.03
CA SER A 80 20.76 6.01 11.57
C SER A 80 21.51 7.09 10.84
N VAL A 81 20.75 8.01 10.23
CA VAL A 81 21.31 9.24 9.68
C VAL A 81 22.00 10.06 10.77
N LEU A 82 21.51 9.98 12.01
CA LEU A 82 22.10 10.67 13.15
C LEU A 82 23.49 10.12 13.48
N GLU A 83 23.61 8.80 13.69
CA GLU A 83 24.89 8.17 14.04
C GLU A 83 25.87 8.27 12.87
N MET A 84 25.39 8.16 11.62
CA MET A 84 26.17 8.45 10.43
C MET A 84 26.73 9.89 10.45
N LEU A 85 25.89 10.91 10.61
CA LEU A 85 26.35 12.30 10.67
C LEU A 85 27.31 12.53 11.83
N LYS A 86 27.10 11.87 12.96
CA LYS A 86 27.96 11.96 14.14
C LYS A 86 29.31 11.29 13.95
N SER A 87 29.39 10.13 13.30
CA SER A 87 30.66 9.45 13.04
C SER A 87 31.45 10.13 11.93
N GLU A 88 30.77 10.52 10.87
CA GLU A 88 31.40 10.98 9.63
C GLU A 88 31.61 12.49 9.57
N LYS A 89 30.73 13.25 10.22
CA LYS A 89 30.74 14.71 10.23
C LYS A 89 30.53 15.28 11.64
N PRO A 90 31.39 14.91 12.62
CA PRO A 90 31.19 15.26 14.03
C PRO A 90 31.07 16.77 14.29
N GLU A 91 31.76 17.61 13.51
CA GLU A 91 31.69 19.07 13.63
C GLU A 91 30.36 19.65 13.14
N GLU A 92 29.83 19.17 11.99
CA GLU A 92 28.51 19.57 11.49
C GLU A 92 27.43 19.09 12.47
N PHE A 93 27.54 17.85 12.92
CA PHE A 93 26.64 17.25 13.91
C PHE A 93 26.62 18.05 15.22
N ALA A 94 27.77 18.47 15.73
CA ALA A 94 27.86 19.28 16.95
C ALA A 94 27.05 20.58 16.85
N LYS A 95 27.05 21.21 15.66
CA LYS A 95 26.32 22.46 15.38
C LYS A 95 24.81 22.30 15.20
N LEU A 96 24.30 21.07 14.98
CA LEU A 96 22.88 20.85 14.79
C LEU A 96 22.07 21.18 16.06
N PRO A 97 20.95 21.92 15.95
CA PRO A 97 20.01 22.13 17.06
C PRO A 97 19.46 20.81 17.61
N ALA A 98 19.10 20.80 18.90
CA ALA A 98 18.54 19.60 19.54
C ALA A 98 17.25 19.09 18.85
N SER A 99 16.41 20.00 18.35
CA SER A 99 15.20 19.64 17.58
C SER A 99 15.51 18.93 16.27
N VAL A 100 16.56 19.34 15.55
CA VAL A 100 16.98 18.69 14.30
C VAL A 100 17.60 17.33 14.59
N LYS A 101 18.40 17.21 15.65
CA LYS A 101 18.92 15.92 16.12
C LYS A 101 17.77 14.96 16.46
N GLU A 102 16.72 15.46 17.09
CA GLU A 102 15.54 14.65 17.42
C GLU A 102 14.75 14.23 16.17
N GLN A 103 14.63 15.11 15.18
CA GLN A 103 14.03 14.76 13.90
C GLN A 103 14.85 13.69 13.17
N LEU A 104 16.17 13.83 13.14
CA LEU A 104 17.09 12.88 12.50
C LEU A 104 17.10 11.50 13.19
N ARG A 105 16.87 11.44 14.51
CA ARG A 105 16.66 10.16 15.23
C ARG A 105 15.46 9.39 14.71
N LYS A 106 14.41 10.10 14.31
CA LYS A 106 13.18 9.53 13.74
C LYS A 106 13.31 9.24 12.23
N SER A 107 14.35 9.77 11.59
CA SER A 107 14.70 9.53 10.19
C SER A 107 15.70 8.37 10.05
N SER A 108 15.36 7.19 10.61
CA SER A 108 16.18 6.00 10.41
C SER A 108 15.74 5.23 9.16
N PHE A 109 16.71 4.63 8.46
CA PHE A 109 16.43 3.71 7.36
C PHE A 109 16.19 2.33 7.93
N SER A 110 14.97 1.84 7.76
CA SER A 110 14.56 0.54 8.28
C SER A 110 15.32 -0.58 7.58
N GLY A 111 15.92 -1.47 8.36
CA GLY A 111 16.53 -2.69 7.81
C GLY A 111 15.46 -3.67 7.35
N SER A 112 15.68 -4.29 6.19
CA SER A 112 14.80 -5.34 5.67
C SER A 112 15.55 -6.39 4.86
N LEU A 113 14.91 -7.56 4.77
CA LEU A 113 15.43 -8.78 4.21
C LEU A 113 14.30 -9.52 3.49
N PHE A 114 14.55 -9.98 2.26
CA PHE A 114 13.56 -10.66 1.43
C PHE A 114 14.18 -11.92 0.85
N THR A 115 13.43 -13.00 0.73
CA THR A 115 13.90 -14.15 -0.05
C THR A 115 14.05 -13.75 -1.50
N CYS A 116 15.05 -14.33 -2.17
CA CYS A 116 15.26 -14.10 -3.58
C CYS A 116 15.97 -15.29 -4.24
N GLN A 117 15.59 -15.59 -5.48
CA GLN A 117 16.23 -16.57 -6.34
C GLN A 117 16.78 -15.93 -7.60
N GLY A 118 17.95 -16.39 -8.03
CA GLY A 118 18.62 -15.90 -9.24
C GLY A 118 19.40 -14.61 -8.99
N ASN A 119 19.27 -13.64 -9.90
CA ASN A 119 19.99 -12.37 -9.80
C ASN A 119 19.21 -11.37 -8.92
N CYS A 120 19.43 -11.46 -7.61
CA CYS A 120 18.78 -10.59 -6.62
C CYS A 120 19.15 -9.12 -6.80
N GLU A 121 20.33 -8.85 -7.35
CA GLU A 121 20.81 -7.50 -7.61
C GLU A 121 19.92 -6.79 -8.64
N ASP A 122 19.68 -7.43 -9.78
CA ASP A 122 18.84 -6.89 -10.84
C ASP A 122 17.39 -6.69 -10.39
N ALA A 123 16.89 -7.55 -9.47
CA ALA A 123 15.54 -7.45 -8.97
C ALA A 123 15.33 -6.10 -8.29
N THR A 124 16.19 -5.75 -7.33
CA THR A 124 16.13 -4.49 -6.55
C THR A 124 16.07 -3.22 -7.39
N LEU A 125 16.76 -3.21 -8.53
CA LEU A 125 16.88 -2.05 -9.40
C LEU A 125 15.79 -2.00 -10.47
N SER A 126 14.99 -3.05 -10.58
CA SER A 126 13.96 -3.12 -11.60
C SER A 126 12.76 -2.28 -11.18
N GLU A 127 12.45 -1.25 -11.97
CA GLU A 127 11.13 -0.59 -11.92
C GLU A 127 10.01 -1.54 -12.39
N ASN A 128 10.36 -2.72 -12.93
CA ASN A 128 9.41 -3.73 -13.37
C ASN A 128 9.00 -4.64 -12.20
N GLU A 129 7.85 -4.35 -11.62
CA GLU A 129 7.25 -5.11 -10.51
C GLU A 129 7.09 -6.62 -10.82
N VAL A 130 6.85 -6.99 -12.09
CA VAL A 130 6.73 -8.40 -12.51
C VAL A 130 8.07 -9.11 -12.38
N PHE A 131 9.16 -8.44 -12.76
CA PHE A 131 10.51 -8.97 -12.64
C PHE A 131 10.92 -9.13 -11.17
N MET A 132 10.65 -8.11 -10.36
CA MET A 132 10.82 -8.17 -8.89
C MET A 132 10.07 -9.37 -8.29
N ARG A 133 8.76 -9.49 -8.54
CA ARG A 133 7.95 -10.58 -7.99
C ARG A 133 8.48 -11.95 -8.40
N LYS A 134 8.80 -12.15 -9.68
CA LYS A 134 9.28 -13.44 -10.18
C LYS A 134 10.52 -13.95 -9.45
N ASN A 135 11.43 -13.05 -9.07
CA ASN A 135 12.69 -13.42 -8.42
C ASN A 135 12.60 -13.47 -6.89
N MET A 136 11.51 -13.01 -6.27
CA MET A 136 11.36 -13.04 -4.81
C MET A 136 10.90 -14.40 -4.27
N PHE A 137 10.31 -15.24 -5.13
CA PHE A 137 9.81 -16.56 -4.74
C PHE A 137 10.88 -17.65 -4.80
N PHE A 138 10.76 -18.63 -3.91
CA PHE A 138 11.46 -19.90 -4.00
C PHE A 138 10.45 -21.07 -4.00
N PRO A 139 10.77 -22.19 -4.68
CA PRO A 139 9.85 -23.31 -4.79
C PRO A 139 9.64 -24.01 -3.46
N LEU A 140 8.45 -24.55 -3.28
CA LEU A 140 8.06 -25.40 -2.15
C LEU A 140 7.87 -26.84 -2.61
N GLU A 141 8.38 -27.79 -1.83
CA GLU A 141 8.12 -29.22 -2.07
C GLU A 141 6.78 -29.67 -1.50
N LYS A 142 6.37 -29.08 -0.36
CA LYS A 142 5.10 -29.34 0.31
C LYS A 142 4.57 -28.07 0.97
N ALA A 143 3.26 -28.03 1.23
CA ALA A 143 2.63 -26.89 1.86
C ALA A 143 3.02 -26.78 3.35
N PRO A 144 3.53 -25.62 3.82
CA PRO A 144 3.93 -25.43 5.20
C PRO A 144 2.78 -24.98 6.11
N GLY A 145 2.80 -25.40 7.38
CA GLY A 145 1.85 -24.93 8.41
C GLY A 145 2.30 -23.75 9.25
N ALA A 146 3.59 -23.46 9.27
CA ALA A 146 4.15 -22.32 9.98
C ALA A 146 5.54 -21.95 9.44
N LEU A 147 5.95 -20.70 9.65
CA LEU A 147 7.34 -20.28 9.60
C LEU A 147 7.92 -20.33 11.02
N CYS A 148 9.01 -21.07 11.20
CA CYS A 148 9.73 -21.23 12.45
C CYS A 148 11.13 -20.60 12.37
N GLY A 149 11.68 -20.24 13.52
CA GLY A 149 13.08 -19.85 13.64
C GLY A 149 13.44 -19.39 15.05
N TYR A 150 14.60 -18.75 15.19
CA TYR A 150 15.02 -18.13 16.43
C TYR A 150 15.35 -16.67 16.22
N TYR A 151 15.13 -15.88 17.27
CA TYR A 151 15.47 -14.47 17.26
C TYR A 151 16.12 -14.00 18.56
N LYS A 152 16.91 -12.92 18.47
CA LYS A 152 17.23 -12.00 19.56
C LYS A 152 16.83 -10.61 19.13
N ALA A 153 16.40 -9.77 20.05
CA ALA A 153 15.94 -8.44 19.68
C ALA A 153 16.27 -7.41 20.75
N ASN A 154 16.65 -6.23 20.30
CA ASN A 154 16.82 -5.04 21.12
C ASN A 154 16.03 -3.92 20.44
N LEU A 155 14.71 -3.96 20.62
CA LEU A 155 13.75 -3.02 20.04
C LEU A 155 13.66 -1.77 20.92
N LYS A 156 13.78 -0.59 20.31
CA LYS A 156 13.71 0.72 20.98
C LYS A 156 12.35 1.36 20.75
N GLU A 157 11.90 2.13 21.73
CA GLU A 157 10.71 3.00 21.61
C GLU A 157 9.42 2.32 21.13
N GLY A 158 9.30 1.00 21.29
CA GLY A 158 8.16 0.21 20.83
C GLY A 158 8.23 -0.25 19.37
N ASP A 159 9.39 -0.07 18.71
CA ASP A 159 9.71 -0.68 17.42
C ASP A 159 9.46 -2.18 17.41
N LYS A 160 9.29 -2.73 16.21
CA LYS A 160 8.88 -4.11 15.99
C LYS A 160 9.66 -4.67 14.81
N LEU A 161 9.78 -6.00 14.76
CA LEU A 161 10.11 -6.71 13.51
C LEU A 161 8.84 -7.34 12.97
N TRP A 162 8.47 -6.95 11.76
CA TRP A 162 7.41 -7.61 11.00
C TRP A 162 8.01 -8.68 10.09
N ILE A 163 7.41 -9.87 10.10
CA ILE A 163 7.81 -11.03 9.30
C ILE A 163 6.59 -11.48 8.49
N PHE A 164 6.70 -11.41 7.17
CA PHE A 164 5.63 -11.71 6.23
C PHE A 164 5.98 -12.89 5.34
N PRO A 165 5.60 -14.12 5.75
CA PRO A 165 5.58 -15.28 4.88
C PRO A 165 4.33 -15.25 3.99
N TYR A 166 4.55 -15.38 2.69
CA TYR A 166 3.51 -15.41 1.66
C TYR A 166 3.64 -16.68 0.83
N LEU A 167 2.54 -17.41 0.67
CA LEU A 167 2.48 -18.64 -0.10
C LEU A 167 1.73 -18.38 -1.41
N ALA A 168 2.22 -18.91 -2.52
CA ALA A 168 1.63 -18.69 -3.83
C ALA A 168 1.52 -19.98 -4.66
N ILE A 169 0.56 -19.99 -5.57
CA ILE A 169 0.45 -20.98 -6.64
C ILE A 169 1.30 -20.54 -7.86
N GLU A 170 1.33 -21.34 -8.93
CA GLU A 170 2.23 -21.15 -10.08
C GLU A 170 2.17 -19.75 -10.70
N ASN A 171 0.98 -19.15 -10.77
CA ASN A 171 0.74 -17.83 -11.39
C ASN A 171 0.85 -16.64 -10.42
N ASP A 172 1.59 -16.80 -9.30
CA ASP A 172 1.79 -15.78 -8.26
C ASP A 172 0.55 -15.39 -7.45
N MET A 173 -0.62 -15.99 -7.72
CA MET A 173 -1.80 -15.80 -6.87
C MET A 173 -1.57 -16.41 -5.49
N SER A 174 -2.08 -15.74 -4.45
CA SER A 174 -1.95 -16.20 -3.07
C SER A 174 -2.59 -17.59 -2.91
N ALA A 175 -1.84 -18.48 -2.28
CA ALA A 175 -2.29 -19.80 -1.83
C ALA A 175 -2.49 -19.85 -0.31
N GLY A 176 -2.02 -18.84 0.40
CA GLY A 176 -2.06 -18.80 1.86
C GLY A 176 -1.01 -17.84 2.44
N GLY A 177 -0.93 -17.83 3.77
CA GLY A 177 0.01 -16.99 4.51
C GLY A 177 -0.48 -16.72 5.93
N VAL A 178 -0.06 -15.58 6.49
CA VAL A 178 -0.54 -15.10 7.78
C VAL A 178 -1.92 -14.47 7.64
N MET A 179 -2.86 -14.93 8.47
CA MET A 179 -4.25 -14.49 8.40
C MET A 179 -4.49 -13.14 9.07
N PRO A 180 -5.46 -12.33 8.59
CA PRO A 180 -5.79 -11.07 9.22
C PRO A 180 -6.13 -11.24 10.71
N GLY A 181 -5.57 -10.36 11.53
CA GLY A 181 -5.71 -10.41 12.99
C GLY A 181 -4.63 -11.23 13.69
N GLU A 182 -3.89 -12.09 12.98
CA GLU A 182 -2.81 -12.84 13.61
C GLU A 182 -1.61 -11.93 13.92
N THR A 183 -1.18 -11.97 15.17
CA THR A 183 -0.11 -11.11 15.70
C THR A 183 1.26 -11.79 15.70
N ALA A 184 1.31 -13.09 15.42
CA ALA A 184 2.53 -13.89 15.51
C ALA A 184 3.62 -13.42 14.52
N SER A 185 3.21 -12.81 13.40
CA SER A 185 4.09 -12.18 12.41
C SER A 185 4.76 -10.89 12.88
N VAL A 186 4.47 -10.40 14.08
CA VAL A 186 5.04 -9.16 14.61
C VAL A 186 5.76 -9.45 15.93
N ILE A 187 7.09 -9.42 15.88
CA ILE A 187 7.93 -9.53 17.07
C ILE A 187 7.99 -8.16 17.75
N THR A 188 7.45 -8.10 18.96
CA THR A 188 7.39 -6.88 19.79
C THR A 188 8.26 -6.95 21.05
N LYS A 189 8.81 -8.13 21.35
CA LYS A 189 9.53 -8.39 22.60
C LYS A 189 11.04 -8.41 22.39
N SER A 190 11.74 -7.49 23.06
CA SER A 190 13.20 -7.53 23.20
C SER A 190 13.65 -8.71 24.07
N THR A 191 14.71 -9.39 23.64
CA THR A 191 15.31 -10.55 24.32
C THR A 191 16.79 -10.66 23.97
N SER A 192 17.63 -10.90 24.99
CA SER A 192 19.08 -11.14 24.82
C SER A 192 19.39 -12.59 24.47
N ASP A 193 18.46 -13.50 24.73
CA ASP A 193 18.61 -14.94 24.51
C ASP A 193 17.90 -15.38 23.23
N TRP A 194 18.48 -16.37 22.53
CA TRP A 194 17.87 -16.93 21.33
C TRP A 194 16.51 -17.55 21.65
N THR A 195 15.46 -16.85 21.25
CA THR A 195 14.07 -17.17 21.55
C THR A 195 13.43 -17.79 20.31
N ALA A 196 12.82 -18.96 20.45
CA ALA A 196 12.10 -19.58 19.35
C ALA A 196 10.85 -18.76 19.00
N PHE A 197 10.51 -18.68 17.73
CA PHE A 197 9.23 -18.14 17.27
C PHE A 197 8.56 -19.10 16.27
N ARG A 198 7.24 -18.98 16.17
CA ARG A 198 6.40 -19.75 15.25
C ARG A 198 5.29 -18.84 14.73
N ILE A 199 5.24 -18.64 13.42
CA ILE A 199 4.22 -17.86 12.72
C ILE A 199 3.30 -18.84 12.00
N PRO A 200 2.05 -19.04 12.44
CA PRO A 200 1.10 -19.91 11.75
C PRO A 200 0.85 -19.44 10.31
N LEU A 201 0.70 -20.40 9.40
CA LEU A 201 0.31 -20.18 8.02
C LEU A 201 -0.96 -20.97 7.78
N ARG A 202 -1.94 -20.33 7.13
CA ARG A 202 -3.15 -21.03 6.67
C ARG A 202 -3.25 -20.99 5.16
N LEU A 203 -3.71 -22.10 4.59
CA LEU A 203 -3.93 -22.24 3.16
C LEU A 203 -5.36 -21.83 2.81
N LEU A 204 -5.49 -21.24 1.64
CA LEU A 204 -6.78 -20.98 1.05
C LEU A 204 -7.35 -22.30 0.48
N PRO A 205 -8.68 -22.49 0.54
CA PRO A 205 -9.32 -23.64 -0.09
C PRO A 205 -8.92 -23.79 -1.56
N ASP A 206 -8.73 -25.03 -2.00
CA ASP A 206 -8.44 -25.39 -3.39
C ASP A 206 -7.17 -24.75 -4.00
N ARG A 207 -6.25 -24.26 -3.15
CA ARG A 207 -4.97 -23.68 -3.59
C ARG A 207 -3.79 -24.38 -2.95
N THR A 208 -3.12 -25.23 -3.72
CA THR A 208 -1.87 -25.86 -3.29
C THR A 208 -0.70 -24.90 -3.53
N PRO A 209 -0.01 -24.43 -2.48
CA PRO A 209 1.15 -23.57 -2.65
C PRO A 209 2.30 -24.34 -3.30
N VAL A 210 2.93 -23.75 -4.32
CA VAL A 210 4.10 -24.31 -5.02
C VAL A 210 5.35 -23.47 -4.81
N LYS A 211 5.20 -22.28 -4.23
CA LYS A 211 6.30 -21.37 -3.94
C LYS A 211 5.98 -20.44 -2.77
N ALA A 212 7.02 -19.90 -2.16
CA ALA A 212 6.94 -19.00 -1.02
C ALA A 212 7.84 -17.78 -1.19
N LEU A 213 7.45 -16.70 -0.52
CA LEU A 213 8.22 -15.48 -0.30
C LEU A 213 8.26 -15.23 1.21
N ILE A 214 9.41 -14.83 1.75
CA ILE A 214 9.52 -14.33 3.11
C ILE A 214 10.11 -12.93 3.08
N GLN A 215 9.40 -11.98 3.68
CA GLN A 215 9.88 -10.63 3.91
C GLN A 215 10.03 -10.39 5.42
N MET A 216 11.09 -9.69 5.81
CA MET A 216 11.31 -9.23 7.18
C MET A 216 11.65 -7.75 7.15
N GLN A 217 11.06 -6.98 8.04
CA GLN A 217 11.23 -5.53 8.05
C GLN A 217 11.09 -4.94 9.45
N MET A 218 12.05 -4.10 9.80
CA MET A 218 11.97 -3.26 11.00
C MET A 218 10.91 -2.16 10.78
N VAL A 219 10.02 -1.98 11.75
CA VAL A 219 8.93 -1.00 11.67
C VAL A 219 8.76 -0.27 12.99
N GLY A 220 8.29 0.98 12.92
CA GLY A 220 8.11 1.85 14.07
C GLY A 220 6.99 1.44 15.02
N SER A 221 6.96 2.07 16.19
CA SER A 221 5.97 1.79 17.23
C SER A 221 4.51 1.99 16.83
N GLY A 222 4.26 2.90 15.88
CA GLY A 222 2.94 3.13 15.28
C GLY A 222 2.44 1.98 14.39
N PHE A 223 3.30 1.04 14.00
CA PHE A 223 2.90 -0.11 13.19
C PHE A 223 1.89 -0.97 13.99
N PRO A 224 0.70 -1.27 13.46
CA PRO A 224 -0.28 -2.07 14.19
C PRO A 224 0.23 -3.50 14.42
N VAL A 225 -0.21 -4.14 15.50
CA VAL A 225 0.19 -5.55 15.77
C VAL A 225 -0.42 -6.49 14.73
N THR A 226 -1.56 -6.13 14.16
CA THR A 226 -2.11 -6.75 12.96
C THR A 226 -1.60 -5.98 11.74
N PRO A 227 -0.74 -6.58 10.90
CA PRO A 227 -0.17 -5.87 9.78
C PRO A 227 -1.27 -5.43 8.80
N PRO A 228 -1.17 -4.22 8.25
CA PRO A 228 -2.09 -3.76 7.23
C PRO A 228 -1.77 -4.46 5.90
N TYR A 229 -2.79 -5.07 5.29
CA TYR A 229 -2.65 -5.74 4.00
C TYR A 229 -2.60 -4.74 2.85
N GLY A 230 -1.84 -5.08 1.81
CA GLY A 230 -1.79 -4.31 0.56
C GLY A 230 -0.86 -3.10 0.55
N MET A 231 -0.01 -2.90 1.58
CA MET A 231 1.06 -1.91 1.53
C MET A 231 2.39 -2.56 1.15
N SER A 232 3.16 -1.87 0.31
CA SER A 232 4.53 -2.23 -0.03
C SER A 232 5.48 -2.02 1.15
N ALA A 233 6.65 -2.68 1.11
CA ALA A 233 7.70 -2.50 2.11
C ALA A 233 8.11 -1.02 2.27
N ILE A 234 8.17 -0.28 1.17
CA ILE A 234 8.58 1.13 1.15
C ILE A 234 7.51 1.98 1.83
N GLU A 235 6.23 1.80 1.48
CA GLU A 235 5.12 2.51 2.13
C GLU A 235 5.07 2.22 3.63
N LEU A 236 5.35 0.97 4.04
CA LEU A 236 5.41 0.60 5.45
C LEU A 236 6.55 1.32 6.19
N ALA A 237 7.75 1.38 5.61
CA ALA A 237 8.88 2.09 6.19
C ALA A 237 8.60 3.60 6.32
N GLN A 238 7.94 4.19 5.32
CA GLN A 238 7.60 5.62 5.31
C GLN A 238 6.47 5.95 6.29
N LYS A 239 5.43 5.10 6.36
CA LYS A 239 4.26 5.32 7.21
C LYS A 239 4.55 5.03 8.68
N TYR A 240 5.41 4.05 8.95
CA TYR A 240 5.77 3.63 10.30
C TYR A 240 7.30 3.65 10.46
N PRO A 241 7.91 4.84 10.45
CA PRO A 241 9.36 4.97 10.57
C PRO A 241 9.81 4.39 11.90
N SER A 242 10.82 3.54 11.84
CA SER A 242 11.43 2.94 13.02
C SER A 242 12.49 3.85 13.63
N THR A 243 12.83 3.61 14.89
CA THR A 243 13.81 4.40 15.63
C THR A 243 15.23 3.82 15.46
N ASP A 244 16.22 4.71 15.47
CA ASP A 244 17.64 4.35 15.59
C ASP A 244 17.92 3.37 16.75
N GLY A 245 18.89 2.47 16.53
CA GLY A 245 19.42 1.56 17.54
C GLY A 245 18.58 0.32 17.78
N SER A 246 17.41 0.21 17.13
CA SER A 246 16.66 -1.04 17.09
C SER A 246 17.37 -2.05 16.19
N GLU A 247 17.48 -3.28 16.70
CA GLU A 247 18.12 -4.38 15.99
C GLU A 247 17.47 -5.72 16.34
N VAL A 248 17.47 -6.62 15.36
CA VAL A 248 17.01 -7.99 15.49
C VAL A 248 18.00 -8.93 14.84
N PHE A 249 18.26 -10.04 15.51
CA PHE A 249 19.09 -11.13 15.05
C PHE A 249 18.17 -12.30 14.73
N ILE A 250 18.33 -12.92 13.58
CA ILE A 250 17.52 -14.06 13.13
C ILE A 250 18.45 -15.21 12.73
N ASP A 251 18.03 -16.43 13.05
CA ASP A 251 18.75 -17.65 12.66
C ASP A 251 17.82 -18.86 12.55
N GLU A 252 18.28 -19.89 11.83
CA GLU A 252 17.62 -21.19 11.63
C GLU A 252 16.16 -21.08 11.17
N LEU A 253 15.92 -20.30 10.12
CA LEU A 253 14.60 -20.23 9.49
C LEU A 253 14.30 -21.53 8.75
N CYS A 254 13.13 -22.08 9.02
CA CYS A 254 12.52 -23.09 8.16
C CYS A 254 11.00 -23.05 8.24
N PHE A 255 10.33 -23.70 7.30
CA PHE A 255 8.92 -23.97 7.50
C PHE A 255 8.72 -25.24 8.32
N CYS A 256 7.71 -25.23 9.17
CA CYS A 256 7.47 -26.28 10.17
C CYS A 256 5.98 -26.61 10.27
N GLY A 257 5.68 -27.84 10.68
CA GLY A 257 4.31 -28.31 10.89
C GLY A 257 3.48 -28.46 9.61
N GLU A 258 2.29 -29.03 9.79
CA GLU A 258 1.37 -29.31 8.70
C GLU A 258 0.46 -28.12 8.41
N ALA A 259 0.15 -27.95 7.13
CA ALA A 259 -0.66 -26.84 6.65
C ALA A 259 -2.12 -26.97 7.10
N ASP A 260 -2.65 -25.90 7.69
CA ASP A 260 -4.05 -25.79 8.06
C ASP A 260 -4.82 -25.12 6.90
N VAL A 261 -5.84 -25.78 6.36
CA VAL A 261 -6.66 -25.23 5.29
C VAL A 261 -7.83 -24.49 5.94
N ILE A 262 -8.00 -23.22 5.59
CA ILE A 262 -9.12 -22.42 6.10
C ILE A 262 -10.43 -23.07 5.65
N ASP A 263 -11.40 -23.13 6.55
CA ASP A 263 -12.75 -23.55 6.21
C ASP A 263 -13.31 -22.63 5.09
N PRO A 264 -13.81 -23.16 3.96
CA PRO A 264 -14.43 -22.36 2.90
C PRO A 264 -15.54 -21.40 3.40
N ASP A 265 -16.17 -21.71 4.53
CA ASP A 265 -17.20 -20.90 5.16
C ASP A 265 -16.66 -19.90 6.20
N ASP A 266 -15.34 -19.83 6.41
CA ASP A 266 -14.73 -18.91 7.38
C ASP A 266 -14.94 -17.45 6.95
N PRO A 267 -15.55 -16.59 7.80
CA PRO A 267 -15.78 -15.18 7.48
C PRO A 267 -14.49 -14.40 7.16
N ILE A 268 -13.32 -14.91 7.55
CA ILE A 268 -12.03 -14.30 7.22
C ILE A 268 -11.77 -14.27 5.72
N LEU A 269 -12.30 -15.22 4.94
CA LEU A 269 -12.18 -15.26 3.48
C LEU A 269 -12.85 -14.04 2.82
N ASN A 270 -13.94 -13.54 3.42
CA ASN A 270 -14.60 -12.31 2.99
C ASN A 270 -13.75 -11.08 3.32
N ALA A 271 -13.06 -11.07 4.47
CA ALA A 271 -12.23 -9.95 4.91
C ALA A 271 -10.99 -9.74 4.02
N ILE A 272 -10.44 -10.82 3.45
CA ILE A 272 -9.32 -10.77 2.50
C ILE A 272 -9.76 -10.50 1.05
N GLY A 273 -11.04 -10.20 0.82
CA GLY A 273 -11.58 -9.91 -0.52
C GLY A 273 -11.59 -11.11 -1.47
N MET A 274 -11.42 -12.33 -0.94
CA MET A 274 -11.53 -13.57 -1.71
C MET A 274 -12.95 -14.12 -1.66
N GLY A 275 -13.91 -13.28 -2.03
CA GLY A 275 -15.29 -13.75 -2.26
C GLY A 275 -15.25 -14.97 -3.17
N THR A 276 -15.98 -16.01 -2.78
CA THR A 276 -16.06 -17.35 -3.39
C THR A 276 -16.42 -17.30 -4.89
N GLY A 277 -15.47 -16.93 -5.74
CA GLY A 277 -15.61 -16.89 -7.20
C GLY A 277 -15.41 -18.25 -7.87
N GLY A 278 -15.79 -19.34 -7.19
CA GLY A 278 -15.39 -20.71 -7.52
C GLY A 278 -16.54 -21.72 -7.58
N GLY A 279 -17.72 -21.33 -8.06
CA GLY A 279 -18.76 -22.28 -8.45
C GLY A 279 -18.49 -22.87 -9.84
N SER A 280 -17.52 -23.78 -9.96
CA SER A 280 -17.35 -24.61 -11.16
C SER A 280 -18.38 -25.74 -11.15
N GLY A 281 -19.60 -25.42 -11.57
CA GLY A 281 -20.68 -26.38 -11.82
C GLY A 281 -21.06 -26.33 -13.30
N SER A 282 -20.48 -27.22 -14.10
CA SER A 282 -20.98 -27.55 -15.44
C SER A 282 -22.34 -28.25 -15.29
N GLY A 283 -23.41 -27.48 -15.16
CA GLY A 283 -24.79 -27.93 -15.13
C GLY A 283 -25.63 -27.09 -16.08
N THR A 284 -26.04 -27.70 -17.18
CA THR A 284 -27.00 -27.16 -18.12
C THR A 284 -28.29 -26.75 -17.42
N GLY A 285 -28.68 -25.47 -17.58
CA GLY A 285 -30.05 -24.98 -17.47
C GLY A 285 -30.72 -25.13 -16.11
N ASP A 286 -30.63 -24.10 -15.28
CA ASP A 286 -31.83 -23.47 -14.68
C ASP A 286 -31.41 -22.23 -13.88
N GLU A 287 -31.68 -21.07 -14.47
CA GLU A 287 -31.66 -19.76 -13.79
C GLU A 287 -32.79 -19.71 -12.76
N ASN A 288 -32.59 -20.23 -11.56
CA ASN A 288 -33.45 -19.94 -10.40
C ASN A 288 -32.83 -20.44 -9.09
N ASN A 289 -31.74 -19.81 -8.65
CA ASN A 289 -31.47 -19.77 -7.21
C ASN A 289 -30.71 -18.50 -6.80
N SER A 290 -31.43 -17.37 -6.87
CA SER A 290 -31.12 -16.15 -6.12
C SER A 290 -31.24 -16.46 -4.63
N GLY A 291 -30.12 -16.82 -4.01
CA GLY A 291 -29.94 -16.76 -2.57
C GLY A 291 -30.31 -15.35 -2.09
N ASN A 292 -31.47 -15.28 -1.46
CA ASN A 292 -32.25 -14.09 -1.16
C ASN A 292 -31.67 -13.30 0.02
N GLU A 293 -30.40 -12.89 -0.04
CA GLU A 293 -29.98 -11.71 0.70
C GLU A 293 -30.50 -10.50 -0.08
N THR A 294 -31.71 -10.05 0.24
CA THR A 294 -32.32 -8.86 -0.35
C THR A 294 -31.52 -7.62 0.04
N GLY A 295 -30.37 -7.41 -0.61
CA GLY A 295 -29.60 -6.19 -0.51
C GLY A 295 -30.52 -5.01 -0.85
N GLU A 296 -30.47 -3.98 -0.01
CA GLU A 296 -31.33 -2.81 -0.20
C GLU A 296 -30.80 -2.01 -1.40
N VAL A 297 -31.67 -1.76 -2.38
CA VAL A 297 -31.29 -1.00 -3.58
C VAL A 297 -31.83 0.43 -3.48
N ILE A 298 -30.93 1.40 -3.61
CA ILE A 298 -31.22 2.83 -3.63
C ILE A 298 -30.88 3.36 -5.03
N TYR A 299 -31.71 4.22 -5.59
CA TYR A 299 -31.47 4.86 -6.87
C TYR A 299 -31.26 6.36 -6.69
N MET A 300 -30.32 6.93 -7.44
CA MET A 300 -30.16 8.37 -7.61
C MET A 300 -30.09 8.75 -9.08
N ALA A 301 -30.52 9.96 -9.41
CA ALA A 301 -30.56 10.50 -10.78
C ALA A 301 -30.40 12.02 -10.76
N PRO A 302 -29.88 12.67 -11.82
CA PRO A 302 -29.68 14.12 -11.83
C PRO A 302 -31.00 14.90 -11.77
N ASN A 303 -32.08 14.29 -12.25
CA ASN A 303 -33.46 14.83 -12.23
C ASN A 303 -34.30 14.25 -11.07
N GLY A 304 -33.68 13.60 -10.09
CA GLY A 304 -34.35 13.10 -8.90
C GLY A 304 -34.73 14.21 -7.91
N SER A 305 -35.14 13.80 -6.71
CA SER A 305 -35.35 14.71 -5.56
C SER A 305 -34.90 14.04 -4.28
N ASP A 306 -34.23 14.77 -3.39
CA ASP A 306 -33.82 14.24 -2.08
C ASP A 306 -34.98 14.03 -1.11
N THR A 307 -36.18 14.51 -1.47
CA THR A 307 -37.44 14.20 -0.78
C THR A 307 -38.06 12.87 -1.24
N ASN A 308 -37.57 12.28 -2.33
CA ASN A 308 -38.08 11.01 -2.84
C ASN A 308 -37.71 9.84 -1.90
N SER A 309 -38.22 8.64 -2.19
CA SER A 309 -37.94 7.43 -1.42
C SER A 309 -36.63 6.73 -1.82
N GLY A 310 -35.93 7.19 -2.86
CA GLY A 310 -34.74 6.52 -3.39
C GLY A 310 -35.05 5.23 -4.17
N THR A 311 -36.27 5.09 -4.70
CA THR A 311 -36.66 3.95 -5.53
C THR A 311 -36.35 4.24 -7.00
N ARG A 312 -36.42 3.22 -7.87
CA ARG A 312 -36.15 3.42 -9.31
C ARG A 312 -37.06 4.47 -9.96
N ALA A 313 -38.33 4.50 -9.56
CA ALA A 313 -39.34 5.45 -10.05
C ALA A 313 -39.18 6.84 -9.40
N ASN A 314 -38.76 6.90 -8.13
CA ASN A 314 -38.56 8.14 -7.39
C ASN A 314 -37.12 8.16 -6.81
N PRO A 315 -36.10 8.42 -7.65
CA PRO A 315 -34.70 8.39 -7.22
C PRO A 315 -34.34 9.65 -6.42
N PHE A 316 -33.31 9.55 -5.58
CA PHE A 316 -32.70 10.72 -4.94
C PHE A 316 -32.00 11.63 -5.96
N ALA A 317 -31.82 12.91 -5.64
CA ALA A 317 -31.10 13.84 -6.50
C ALA A 317 -29.59 13.83 -6.22
N THR A 318 -29.20 13.61 -4.95
CA THR A 318 -27.81 13.75 -4.51
C THR A 318 -27.19 12.46 -4.00
N ILE A 319 -25.89 12.31 -4.25
CA ILE A 319 -25.11 11.20 -3.71
C ILE A 319 -25.02 11.27 -2.17
N GLN A 320 -24.95 12.47 -1.58
CA GLN A 320 -24.93 12.63 -0.12
C GLN A 320 -26.20 12.08 0.53
N LYS A 321 -27.37 12.33 -0.07
CA LYS A 321 -28.63 11.77 0.43
C LYS A 321 -28.66 10.26 0.32
N ALA A 322 -28.26 9.71 -0.83
CA ALA A 322 -28.21 8.27 -1.05
C ALA A 322 -27.26 7.57 -0.06
N LEU A 323 -26.07 8.13 0.16
CA LEU A 323 -25.09 7.63 1.13
C LEU A 323 -25.61 7.68 2.57
N THR A 324 -26.27 8.77 2.96
CA THR A 324 -26.85 8.91 4.30
C THR A 324 -27.90 7.82 4.57
N VAL A 325 -28.79 7.57 3.60
CA VAL A 325 -29.82 6.53 3.71
C VAL A 325 -29.20 5.12 3.69
N ALA A 326 -28.20 4.90 2.83
CA ALA A 326 -27.46 3.64 2.80
C ALA A 326 -26.78 3.36 4.13
N GLN A 327 -26.11 4.35 4.72
CA GLN A 327 -25.44 4.21 5.99
C GLN A 327 -26.41 3.85 7.12
N GLY A 328 -27.60 4.47 7.14
CA GLY A 328 -28.66 4.11 8.10
C GLY A 328 -29.10 2.65 7.98
N LYS A 329 -29.18 2.10 6.76
CA LYS A 329 -29.49 0.68 6.52
C LYS A 329 -28.33 -0.25 6.88
N ARG A 330 -27.08 0.16 6.61
CA ARG A 330 -25.87 -0.60 7.00
C ARG A 330 -25.75 -0.73 8.51
N LEU A 331 -26.09 0.31 9.26
CA LEU A 331 -26.14 0.27 10.73
C LEU A 331 -27.20 -0.71 11.27
N GLN A 332 -28.16 -1.11 10.44
CA GLN A 332 -29.14 -2.16 10.75
C GLN A 332 -28.68 -3.56 10.31
N GLY A 333 -27.41 -3.72 9.91
CA GLY A 333 -26.85 -4.99 9.47
C GLY A 333 -27.18 -5.36 8.02
N LYS A 334 -27.70 -4.42 7.20
CA LYS A 334 -28.08 -4.70 5.81
C LYS A 334 -27.00 -4.29 4.80
N PRO A 335 -26.64 -5.15 3.83
CA PRO A 335 -25.86 -4.71 2.67
C PRO A 335 -26.70 -3.77 1.79
N VAL A 336 -26.06 -2.79 1.17
CA VAL A 336 -26.76 -1.76 0.37
C VAL A 336 -26.07 -1.56 -0.98
N LYS A 337 -26.88 -1.40 -2.02
CA LYS A 337 -26.45 -1.03 -3.36
C LYS A 337 -27.07 0.31 -3.77
N ILE A 338 -26.24 1.29 -4.12
CA ILE A 338 -26.66 2.56 -4.73
C ILE A 338 -26.45 2.44 -6.24
N ILE A 339 -27.52 2.59 -7.01
CA ILE A 339 -27.51 2.69 -8.47
C ILE A 339 -27.54 4.18 -8.85
N VAL A 340 -26.51 4.63 -9.55
CA VAL A 340 -26.37 5.99 -10.06
C VAL A 340 -26.80 6.02 -11.53
N LYS A 341 -27.95 6.65 -11.83
CA LYS A 341 -28.42 6.77 -13.20
C LYS A 341 -27.52 7.67 -14.04
N ASP A 342 -27.67 7.54 -15.35
CA ASP A 342 -26.93 8.33 -16.33
C ASP A 342 -27.08 9.84 -16.12
N GLY A 343 -26.01 10.56 -16.40
CA GLY A 343 -25.98 12.02 -16.42
C GLY A 343 -24.82 12.61 -15.63
N THR A 344 -24.87 13.92 -15.44
CA THR A 344 -23.78 14.71 -14.87
C THR A 344 -24.10 15.17 -13.45
N TYR A 345 -23.16 14.93 -12.54
CA TYR A 345 -23.27 15.23 -11.11
C TYR A 345 -22.13 16.16 -10.69
N ARG A 346 -22.44 17.44 -10.45
CA ARG A 346 -21.53 18.42 -9.84
C ARG A 346 -21.70 18.40 -8.33
N GLN A 347 -21.32 17.28 -7.71
CA GLN A 347 -21.61 16.98 -6.31
C GLN A 347 -20.36 16.42 -5.63
N GLU A 348 -20.26 16.68 -4.34
CA GLU A 348 -19.34 16.00 -3.43
C GLU A 348 -20.16 15.31 -2.34
N ALA A 349 -19.62 14.22 -1.81
CA ALA A 349 -20.15 13.63 -0.60
C ALA A 349 -19.07 13.04 0.27
N SER A 350 -19.32 13.12 1.57
CA SER A 350 -18.51 12.50 2.59
C SER A 350 -19.38 11.73 3.56
N ILE A 351 -18.89 10.56 3.96
CA ILE A 351 -19.42 9.82 5.09
C ILE A 351 -18.28 9.47 6.07
N SER A 352 -18.56 9.71 7.34
CA SER A 352 -17.76 9.24 8.47
C SER A 352 -18.61 8.22 9.22
N GLY A 353 -18.25 6.93 9.16
CA GLY A 353 -18.87 5.89 9.97
C GLY A 353 -18.30 5.83 11.39
N ASN A 354 -19.07 5.36 12.36
CA ASN A 354 -18.49 4.89 13.62
C ASN A 354 -17.77 3.56 13.31
N GLY A 355 -16.45 3.48 13.50
CA GLY A 355 -15.53 2.47 12.95
C GLY A 355 -15.77 0.99 13.29
N GLY A 356 -16.93 0.42 12.94
CA GLY A 356 -17.26 -1.00 13.03
C GLY A 356 -17.23 -1.74 11.69
N ASN A 357 -17.30 -3.07 11.75
CA ASN A 357 -17.43 -3.96 10.58
C ASN A 357 -18.84 -3.82 10.00
N LEU A 358 -19.05 -2.82 9.15
CA LEU A 358 -20.33 -2.57 8.51
C LEU A 358 -20.53 -3.51 7.31
N PRO A 359 -21.78 -3.95 7.04
CA PRO A 359 -22.11 -4.69 5.82
C PRO A 359 -21.64 -3.95 4.56
N PRO A 360 -21.40 -4.63 3.43
CA PRO A 360 -20.93 -3.99 2.21
C PRO A 360 -21.81 -2.83 1.72
N LEU A 361 -21.17 -1.79 1.17
CA LEU A 361 -21.81 -0.75 0.38
C LEU A 361 -21.27 -0.78 -1.05
N GLN A 362 -22.15 -0.97 -2.03
CA GLN A 362 -21.79 -0.86 -3.44
C GLN A 362 -22.42 0.39 -4.05
N ILE A 363 -21.62 1.18 -4.76
CA ILE A 363 -22.07 2.35 -5.52
C ILE A 363 -21.74 2.08 -6.97
N GLU A 364 -22.74 2.03 -7.84
CA GLU A 364 -22.57 1.56 -9.21
C GLU A 364 -23.32 2.44 -10.22
N ALA A 365 -22.66 2.80 -11.32
CA ALA A 365 -23.35 3.41 -12.45
C ALA A 365 -24.36 2.44 -13.07
N GLU A 366 -25.59 2.90 -13.37
CA GLU A 366 -26.60 2.09 -14.08
C GLU A 366 -26.06 1.60 -15.43
N ASN A 367 -25.39 2.50 -16.17
CA ASN A 367 -24.64 2.17 -17.37
C ASN A 367 -23.17 2.58 -17.22
N LEU A 368 -22.26 1.70 -17.63
CA LEU A 368 -20.83 1.89 -17.48
C LEU A 368 -20.38 3.26 -18.04
N HIS A 369 -19.76 4.05 -17.17
CA HIS A 369 -19.21 5.38 -17.43
C HIS A 369 -20.21 6.46 -17.88
N GLN A 370 -21.52 6.23 -17.74
CA GLN A 370 -22.55 7.23 -18.09
C GLN A 370 -22.97 8.10 -16.90
N ALA A 371 -22.64 7.70 -15.67
CA ALA A 371 -22.71 8.55 -14.48
C ALA A 371 -21.38 9.33 -14.35
N ILE A 372 -21.42 10.62 -14.65
CA ILE A 372 -20.24 11.50 -14.72
C ILE A 372 -20.24 12.45 -13.53
N PHE A 373 -19.30 12.26 -12.61
CA PHE A 373 -19.07 13.17 -11.48
C PHE A 373 -18.02 14.22 -11.87
N ILE A 374 -18.36 15.50 -11.65
CA ILE A 374 -17.50 16.63 -12.00
C ILE A 374 -17.15 17.42 -10.74
N GLY A 375 -15.85 17.48 -10.43
CA GLY A 375 -15.29 18.24 -9.31
C GLY A 375 -15.03 19.71 -9.60
N SER A 376 -15.08 20.11 -10.88
CA SER A 376 -14.76 21.46 -11.33
C SER A 376 -15.97 22.38 -11.45
N GLU A 377 -15.71 23.68 -11.55
CA GLU A 377 -16.68 24.69 -11.97
C GLU A 377 -16.07 25.64 -13.01
N PRO A 378 -16.89 26.21 -13.91
CA PRO A 378 -16.44 27.26 -14.82
C PRO A 378 -15.86 28.46 -14.07
N ILE A 379 -14.75 28.99 -14.57
CA ILE A 379 -14.23 30.26 -14.06
C ILE A 379 -15.04 31.40 -14.68
N THR A 380 -15.63 32.26 -13.86
CA THR A 380 -16.48 33.38 -14.33
C THR A 380 -15.70 34.67 -14.54
N VAL A 381 -14.50 34.76 -13.97
CA VAL A 381 -13.60 35.91 -14.11
C VAL A 381 -12.43 35.50 -14.99
N ASN A 382 -12.16 36.27 -16.05
CA ASN A 382 -10.97 36.07 -16.87
C ASN A 382 -9.74 36.30 -15.98
N PRO A 383 -8.86 35.29 -15.78
CA PRO A 383 -7.70 35.41 -14.91
C PRO A 383 -6.56 36.23 -15.56
N ASN A 384 -6.85 36.99 -16.62
CA ASN A 384 -5.91 37.78 -17.41
C ASN A 384 -4.77 36.94 -17.98
N TRP A 385 -5.11 35.88 -18.71
CA TRP A 385 -4.13 35.03 -19.39
C TRP A 385 -3.20 35.84 -20.30
N GLN A 386 -1.90 35.81 -20.02
CA GLN A 386 -0.87 36.43 -20.83
C GLN A 386 -0.18 35.36 -21.68
N SER A 387 -0.26 35.50 -23.00
CA SER A 387 0.52 34.68 -23.93
C SER A 387 2.01 34.97 -23.75
N GLN A 388 2.78 33.95 -23.40
CA GLN A 388 4.24 34.01 -23.33
C GLN A 388 4.86 33.63 -24.68
N THR A 389 4.27 32.63 -25.34
CA THR A 389 4.57 32.19 -26.70
C THR A 389 3.27 31.71 -27.37
N GLN A 390 3.34 31.26 -28.63
CA GLN A 390 2.17 30.80 -29.39
C GLN A 390 1.36 29.70 -28.67
N ASN A 391 1.99 28.90 -27.81
CA ASN A 391 1.37 27.74 -27.15
C ASN A 391 1.45 27.78 -25.63
N LEU A 392 1.90 28.89 -25.03
CA LEU A 392 2.09 28.99 -23.59
C LEU A 392 1.38 30.22 -23.04
N TYR A 393 0.52 30.00 -22.07
CA TYR A 393 -0.22 31.05 -21.37
C TYR A 393 0.16 31.04 -19.89
N MET A 394 0.08 32.21 -19.27
CA MET A 394 0.44 32.40 -17.88
C MET A 394 -0.54 33.37 -17.20
N THR A 395 -0.82 33.16 -15.92
CA THR A 395 -1.46 34.16 -15.05
C THR A 395 -0.70 34.27 -13.74
N THR A 396 -0.58 35.49 -13.20
CA THR A 396 0.10 35.78 -11.93
C THR A 396 -0.78 35.53 -10.69
N ASN A 397 -1.89 34.81 -10.87
CA ASN A 397 -2.76 34.38 -9.79
C ASN A 397 -3.02 32.87 -9.92
N GLY A 398 -2.55 32.10 -8.95
CA GLY A 398 -2.80 30.66 -8.87
C GLY A 398 -4.24 30.33 -8.44
N THR A 399 -5.04 31.29 -8.00
CA THR A 399 -6.43 31.05 -7.58
C THR A 399 -7.39 31.50 -8.68
N LEU A 400 -7.85 30.56 -9.49
CA LEU A 400 -8.75 30.81 -10.63
C LEU A 400 -10.23 30.84 -10.24
N HIS A 401 -10.58 30.29 -9.08
CA HIS A 401 -11.93 30.27 -8.52
C HIS A 401 -11.87 30.48 -7.00
N PRO A 402 -12.81 31.22 -6.37
CA PRO A 402 -12.80 31.45 -4.92
C PRO A 402 -12.84 30.16 -4.10
N ASP A 403 -13.61 29.17 -4.56
CA ASP A 403 -13.72 27.85 -3.94
C ASP A 403 -12.72 26.82 -4.51
N GLN A 404 -11.65 27.26 -5.16
CA GLN A 404 -10.67 26.36 -5.78
C GLN A 404 -10.13 25.35 -4.75
N LYS A 405 -10.11 24.08 -5.16
CA LYS A 405 -9.57 22.95 -4.39
C LYS A 405 -8.37 22.33 -5.10
N PRO A 406 -7.38 21.80 -4.38
CA PRO A 406 -7.24 21.89 -2.92
C PRO A 406 -6.85 23.32 -2.51
N VAL A 407 -7.21 23.70 -1.29
CA VAL A 407 -6.72 24.96 -0.72
C VAL A 407 -5.26 24.74 -0.36
N PHE A 408 -4.35 25.39 -1.07
CA PHE A 408 -2.94 25.24 -0.82
C PHE A 408 -2.57 25.82 0.55
N ASN A 409 -2.00 24.99 1.43
CA ASN A 409 -1.44 25.43 2.71
C ASN A 409 0.08 25.27 2.70
N ALA A 410 0.80 26.39 2.57
CA ALA A 410 2.25 26.41 2.55
C ALA A 410 2.90 25.81 3.82
N ALA A 411 2.20 25.85 4.96
CA ALA A 411 2.71 25.31 6.22
C ALA A 411 2.70 23.77 6.29
N ASN A 412 1.88 23.12 5.46
CA ASN A 412 1.71 21.65 5.46
C ASN A 412 2.46 20.97 4.31
N TYR A 413 3.41 21.68 3.67
CA TYR A 413 4.20 21.17 2.55
C TYR A 413 5.34 20.25 3.03
N SER A 414 5.02 19.20 3.78
CA SER A 414 6.01 18.24 4.29
C SER A 414 6.20 17.03 3.39
N ASN A 415 5.23 16.69 2.53
CA ASN A 415 5.35 15.58 1.59
C ASN A 415 4.81 15.94 0.19
N PRO A 416 5.68 16.13 -0.83
CA PRO A 416 5.23 16.39 -2.20
C PRO A 416 4.42 15.23 -2.81
N MET A 417 4.60 13.98 -2.33
CA MET A 417 3.82 12.83 -2.82
C MET A 417 2.34 12.88 -2.41
N ASP A 418 2.04 13.47 -1.26
CA ASP A 418 0.66 13.62 -0.75
C ASP A 418 0.02 14.94 -1.21
N THR A 419 0.80 15.79 -1.87
CA THR A 419 0.31 17.09 -2.30
C THR A 419 -0.58 16.93 -3.51
N SER A 420 -1.83 17.35 -3.40
CA SER A 420 -2.73 17.48 -4.54
C SER A 420 -2.66 18.89 -5.13
N VAL A 421 -2.96 19.01 -6.43
CA VAL A 421 -3.05 20.29 -7.15
C VAL A 421 -4.43 20.45 -7.78
N PRO A 422 -4.89 21.68 -8.05
CA PRO A 422 -6.18 21.90 -8.68
C PRO A 422 -6.21 21.34 -10.09
N ALA A 423 -7.22 20.54 -10.43
CA ALA A 423 -7.43 20.12 -11.81
C ALA A 423 -7.87 21.30 -12.67
N LEU A 424 -7.33 21.37 -13.88
CA LEU A 424 -7.66 22.40 -14.86
C LEU A 424 -8.26 21.75 -16.11
N LEU A 425 -9.44 22.23 -16.54
CA LEU A 425 -10.08 21.78 -17.76
C LEU A 425 -10.14 22.93 -18.77
N VAL A 426 -9.87 22.64 -20.03
CA VAL A 426 -9.99 23.58 -21.15
C VAL A 426 -10.90 22.95 -22.21
N ASN A 427 -12.01 23.60 -22.52
CA ASN A 427 -13.08 23.11 -23.39
C ASN A 427 -13.57 21.71 -22.99
N GLY A 428 -13.67 21.47 -21.68
CA GLY A 428 -14.05 20.17 -21.14
C GLY A 428 -12.98 19.09 -21.27
N ARG A 429 -11.73 19.40 -21.64
CA ARG A 429 -10.62 18.45 -21.57
C ARG A 429 -9.78 18.73 -20.34
N GLN A 430 -9.61 17.75 -19.46
CA GLN A 430 -8.70 17.89 -18.33
C GLN A 430 -7.25 17.90 -18.82
N LEU A 431 -6.47 18.85 -18.31
CA LEU A 431 -5.05 18.97 -18.59
C LEU A 431 -4.24 18.15 -17.58
N LYS A 432 -3.03 17.75 -17.96
CA LYS A 432 -2.11 17.00 -17.09
C LYS A 432 -1.22 17.95 -16.28
N HIS A 433 -1.18 17.81 -14.96
CA HIS A 433 -0.20 18.51 -14.14
C HIS A 433 1.22 18.02 -14.43
N GLN A 434 2.20 18.94 -14.43
CA GLN A 434 3.62 18.66 -14.60
C GLN A 434 4.42 19.34 -13.48
N GLN A 435 5.29 18.59 -12.80
CA GLN A 435 6.23 19.14 -11.80
C GLN A 435 7.61 19.49 -12.37
N GLY A 436 7.89 19.16 -13.62
CA GLY A 436 9.19 19.40 -14.25
C GLY A 436 9.15 19.26 -15.77
N GLY A 437 10.30 19.51 -16.40
CA GLY A 437 10.43 19.55 -17.85
C GLY A 437 9.97 20.87 -18.47
N ASN A 438 10.17 21.00 -19.78
CA ASN A 438 9.76 22.17 -20.51
C ASN A 438 8.27 22.05 -20.91
N LEU A 439 7.42 22.84 -20.24
CA LEU A 439 5.97 22.83 -20.50
C LEU A 439 5.61 23.15 -21.97
N MET A 440 6.48 23.85 -22.71
CA MET A 440 6.26 24.12 -24.14
C MET A 440 6.24 22.84 -24.99
N ASP A 441 6.94 21.79 -24.56
CA ASP A 441 7.06 20.53 -25.31
C ASP A 441 5.92 19.55 -24.99
N ILE A 442 5.09 19.87 -23.99
CA ILE A 442 4.02 18.99 -23.49
C ILE A 442 2.66 19.66 -23.71
N SER A 443 1.99 19.27 -24.79
CA SER A 443 0.62 19.76 -25.09
C SER A 443 -0.40 19.25 -24.07
N ASN A 444 -1.40 20.06 -23.76
CA ASN A 444 -2.49 19.77 -22.82
C ASN A 444 -2.00 19.54 -21.39
N ALA A 445 -1.04 20.36 -20.96
CA ALA A 445 -0.44 20.27 -19.64
C ALA A 445 -0.40 21.64 -18.95
N TYR A 446 -0.20 21.62 -17.64
CA TYR A 446 -0.02 22.83 -16.84
C TYR A 446 0.96 22.59 -15.69
N VAL A 447 1.53 23.70 -15.22
CA VAL A 447 2.28 23.79 -13.96
C VAL A 447 1.50 24.70 -13.03
N TYR A 448 1.38 24.32 -11.76
CA TYR A 448 0.65 25.06 -10.74
C TYR A 448 1.55 25.46 -9.57
N SER A 449 1.40 26.71 -9.13
CA SER A 449 1.76 27.16 -7.79
C SER A 449 0.68 28.13 -7.27
N PRO A 450 0.65 28.44 -5.96
CA PRO A 450 -0.31 29.40 -5.43
C PRO A 450 -0.24 30.80 -6.08
N GLN A 451 0.92 31.15 -6.64
CA GLN A 451 1.15 32.43 -7.29
C GLN A 451 0.98 32.37 -8.82
N LEU A 452 0.84 31.17 -9.40
CA LEU A 452 1.00 31.01 -10.85
C LEU A 452 0.26 29.81 -11.41
N PHE A 453 -0.40 30.02 -12.55
CA PHE A 453 -0.72 28.95 -13.50
C PHE A 453 0.05 29.20 -14.79
N MET A 454 0.81 28.20 -15.23
CA MET A 454 1.36 28.14 -16.60
C MET A 454 0.68 26.99 -17.33
N VAL A 455 0.17 27.26 -18.53
CA VAL A 455 -0.69 26.33 -19.25
C VAL A 455 -0.24 26.24 -20.70
N ASN A 456 0.00 25.01 -21.17
CA ASN A 456 0.12 24.69 -22.58
C ASN A 456 -1.15 23.96 -23.03
N PRO A 457 -2.13 24.68 -23.61
CA PRO A 457 -3.44 24.11 -23.94
C PRO A 457 -3.45 23.36 -25.28
N GLY A 458 -2.28 23.06 -25.87
CA GLY A 458 -2.20 22.29 -27.13
C GLY A 458 -2.80 23.00 -28.34
N GLY A 459 -2.56 24.31 -28.46
CA GLY A 459 -3.05 25.13 -29.58
C GLY A 459 -4.42 25.79 -29.38
N VAL A 460 -5.09 25.54 -28.25
CA VAL A 460 -6.34 26.24 -27.89
C VAL A 460 -6.02 27.64 -27.37
N ASN A 461 -6.74 28.66 -27.83
CA ASN A 461 -6.63 30.01 -27.27
C ASN A 461 -7.40 30.11 -25.94
N LEU A 462 -6.69 30.31 -24.82
CA LEU A 462 -7.32 30.38 -23.50
C LEU A 462 -8.22 31.60 -23.30
N THR A 463 -8.05 32.66 -24.09
CA THR A 463 -8.88 33.87 -23.96
C THR A 463 -10.32 33.67 -24.43
N SER A 464 -10.57 32.65 -25.27
CA SER A 464 -11.90 32.30 -25.77
C SER A 464 -12.35 30.89 -25.38
N ALA A 465 -11.53 30.15 -24.64
CA ALA A 465 -11.84 28.80 -24.20
C ALA A 465 -12.78 28.80 -22.99
N SER A 466 -13.60 27.75 -22.87
CA SER A 466 -14.29 27.44 -21.62
C SER A 466 -13.28 26.82 -20.66
N ILE A 467 -13.02 27.48 -19.53
CA ILE A 467 -12.07 27.00 -18.54
C ILE A 467 -12.82 26.62 -17.27
N GLU A 468 -12.54 25.44 -16.74
CA GLU A 468 -13.04 25.00 -15.44
C GLU A 468 -11.85 24.65 -14.53
N VAL A 469 -11.99 24.88 -13.23
CA VAL A 469 -11.00 24.48 -12.22
C VAL A 469 -11.69 23.67 -11.13
N SER A 470 -10.99 22.72 -10.51
CA SER A 470 -11.53 21.94 -9.38
C SER A 470 -11.95 22.85 -8.22
N VAL A 471 -13.17 22.65 -7.73
CA VAL A 471 -13.71 23.32 -6.52
C VAL A 471 -14.21 22.34 -5.46
N ARG A 472 -14.11 21.04 -5.75
CA ARG A 472 -14.47 19.93 -4.86
C ARG A 472 -13.27 19.04 -4.67
N GLU A 473 -13.12 18.47 -3.48
CA GLU A 473 -11.99 17.57 -3.20
C GLU A 473 -12.29 16.15 -3.68
N ASN A 474 -13.51 15.66 -3.42
CA ASN A 474 -13.91 14.29 -3.71
C ASN A 474 -15.34 14.21 -4.25
N ALA A 475 -15.60 13.30 -5.19
CA ALA A 475 -16.94 12.87 -5.51
C ALA A 475 -17.52 12.06 -4.33
N ILE A 476 -16.71 11.15 -3.79
CA ILE A 476 -17.07 10.25 -2.70
C ILE A 476 -15.86 10.12 -1.77
N LYS A 477 -16.04 10.49 -0.51
CA LYS A 477 -15.07 10.31 0.58
C LYS A 477 -15.66 9.43 1.68
N VAL A 478 -14.95 8.37 2.06
CA VAL A 478 -15.32 7.50 3.18
C VAL A 478 -14.19 7.53 4.21
N GLU A 479 -14.37 8.28 5.29
CA GLU A 479 -13.32 8.43 6.31
C GLU A 479 -13.23 7.19 7.22
N SER A 480 -14.35 6.51 7.42
CA SER A 480 -14.46 5.38 8.34
C SER A 480 -15.69 4.53 8.04
N GLY A 481 -15.65 3.23 8.37
CA GLY A 481 -16.74 2.28 8.10
C GLY A 481 -16.62 1.58 6.74
N GLY A 482 -15.41 1.06 6.45
CA GLY A 482 -14.95 0.48 5.18
C GLY A 482 -15.84 -0.58 4.53
N ASN A 483 -15.30 -1.34 3.58
CA ASN A 483 -16.10 -2.22 2.69
C ASN A 483 -17.06 -1.44 1.78
N VAL A 484 -16.53 -0.37 1.15
CA VAL A 484 -17.24 0.43 0.14
C VAL A 484 -16.60 0.19 -1.22
N LEU A 485 -17.41 -0.21 -2.19
CA LEU A 485 -17.01 -0.56 -3.54
C LEU A 485 -17.70 0.38 -4.55
N VAL A 486 -16.92 1.08 -5.36
CA VAL A 486 -17.40 2.00 -6.39
C VAL A 486 -17.15 1.40 -7.76
N LYS A 487 -18.21 1.25 -8.56
CA LYS A 487 -18.18 0.59 -9.87
C LYS A 487 -18.66 1.49 -11.00
N GLY A 488 -17.86 1.54 -12.06
CA GLY A 488 -18.30 2.06 -13.35
C GLY A 488 -18.57 3.56 -13.43
N LEU A 489 -18.20 4.35 -12.42
CA LEU A 489 -18.35 5.81 -12.47
C LEU A 489 -17.31 6.43 -13.41
N ARG A 490 -17.64 7.59 -13.98
CA ARG A 490 -16.67 8.48 -14.63
C ARG A 490 -16.44 9.70 -13.77
N LEU A 491 -15.18 10.07 -13.56
CA LEU A 491 -14.75 11.16 -12.68
C LEU A 491 -13.93 12.16 -13.49
N LYS A 492 -14.11 13.45 -13.22
CA LYS A 492 -13.44 14.52 -13.95
C LYS A 492 -13.33 15.77 -13.09
N GLY A 493 -12.25 16.53 -13.22
CA GLY A 493 -12.10 17.83 -12.58
C GLY A 493 -11.99 17.80 -11.07
N TYR A 494 -11.55 16.68 -10.50
CA TYR A 494 -11.14 16.58 -9.10
C TYR A 494 -9.63 16.79 -8.98
N PRO A 495 -9.12 17.35 -7.86
CA PRO A 495 -7.70 17.55 -7.61
C PRO A 495 -6.85 16.34 -7.99
N GLN A 496 -5.72 16.60 -8.62
CA GLN A 496 -4.78 15.57 -9.08
C GLN A 496 -3.61 15.48 -8.11
N ALA A 497 -3.03 14.29 -7.96
CA ALA A 497 -1.74 14.16 -7.28
C ALA A 497 -0.69 15.00 -8.02
N SER A 498 0.10 15.75 -7.26
CA SER A 498 1.12 16.64 -7.84
C SER A 498 2.23 15.85 -8.54
N ILE A 499 2.54 14.67 -8.01
CA ILE A 499 3.35 13.63 -8.64
C ILE A 499 2.40 12.52 -9.08
N PRO A 500 2.42 12.10 -10.36
CA PRO A 500 1.66 10.93 -10.79
C PRO A 500 2.08 9.72 -9.94
N GLN A 501 1.20 9.28 -9.05
CA GLN A 501 1.43 8.09 -8.23
C GLN A 501 1.50 6.86 -9.15
N LEU A 502 2.42 5.94 -8.83
CA LEU A 502 2.70 4.74 -9.64
C LEU A 502 1.64 3.63 -9.48
N THR A 503 0.64 3.80 -8.60
CA THR A 503 -0.35 2.75 -8.32
C THR A 503 -1.76 3.20 -8.73
N ASP A 504 -2.44 2.33 -9.49
CA ASP A 504 -3.83 2.50 -9.95
C ASP A 504 -4.88 2.57 -8.82
N GLN A 505 -4.45 2.51 -7.55
CA GLN A 505 -5.33 2.33 -6.40
C GLN A 505 -5.96 3.63 -5.87
N GLN A 506 -5.38 4.80 -6.14
CA GLN A 506 -5.97 6.08 -5.73
C GLN A 506 -6.51 6.84 -6.94
N MET A 507 -7.78 6.61 -7.25
CA MET A 507 -8.47 7.32 -8.31
C MET A 507 -8.87 8.72 -7.84
N PRO A 508 -8.44 9.82 -8.48
CA PRO A 508 -8.75 11.14 -7.98
C PRO A 508 -10.26 11.40 -7.96
N GLY A 509 -10.73 12.03 -6.88
CA GLY A 509 -12.15 12.19 -6.58
C GLY A 509 -12.77 11.04 -5.78
N LEU A 510 -12.05 9.94 -5.53
CA LEU A 510 -12.48 8.85 -4.67
C LEU A 510 -11.49 8.65 -3.52
N ASP A 511 -11.98 8.70 -2.28
CA ASP A 511 -11.16 8.52 -1.09
C ASP A 511 -11.82 7.52 -0.12
N GLY A 512 -11.02 6.61 0.43
CA GLY A 512 -11.47 5.56 1.35
C GLY A 512 -12.37 4.46 0.75
N VAL A 513 -12.32 4.26 -0.57
CA VAL A 513 -13.15 3.28 -1.29
C VAL A 513 -12.31 2.37 -2.19
N GLN A 514 -12.84 1.20 -2.53
CA GLN A 514 -12.29 0.35 -3.60
C GLN A 514 -12.95 0.74 -4.93
N ALA A 515 -12.18 1.17 -5.93
CA ALA A 515 -12.69 1.49 -7.26
C ALA A 515 -12.53 0.30 -8.21
N THR A 516 -13.55 -0.01 -9.00
CA THR A 516 -13.49 -1.04 -10.05
C THR A 516 -14.16 -0.54 -11.31
N ASN A 517 -13.50 -0.70 -12.47
CA ASN A 517 -14.00 -0.24 -13.76
C ASN A 517 -14.40 1.25 -13.79
N CYS A 518 -13.90 2.07 -12.86
CA CYS A 518 -14.12 3.51 -12.91
C CYS A 518 -13.14 4.14 -13.90
N LYS A 519 -13.49 5.31 -14.42
CA LYS A 519 -12.68 6.06 -15.37
C LYS A 519 -12.43 7.47 -14.84
N TYR A 520 -11.16 7.85 -14.71
CA TYR A 520 -10.77 9.23 -14.46
C TYR A 520 -10.34 9.88 -15.78
N GLU A 521 -10.87 11.07 -16.09
CA GLU A 521 -10.58 11.84 -17.31
C GLU A 521 -9.91 13.17 -17.00
#